data_AF-A0A357JDG6-F1
#
_entry.id   AF-A0A357JDG6-F1
#
_cell.length_a   1.000
_cell.length_b   1.000
_cell.length_c   1.000
_cell.angle_alpha   90.00
_cell.angle_beta   90.00
_cell.angle_gamma   90.00
#
_symmetry.space_group_name_H-M   'P 1'
#
loop_
_entity.id
_entity.type
_entity.pdbx_description
1 polymer ?
#
loop_
_entity_poly.entity_id
_entity_poly.type
_entity_poly.pdbx_seq_one_letter_code
_entity_poly.pdbx_strand_id
1 'polypeptide(L)'
;GQEIVDQLNNIFNDDFNLTLEEKELIEKSRKSNLFNVVAQRIKNLDSINQDSIKLMFKDTQKELSLKGKDFFMPIRIALTHQEHGIELYNIIDILGKDECYKRLIAYDNY
;
A
#
# COMPACT_ATOMS: atom_id res chain seq x y z
N GLY A 1 -21.72 6.42 5.38
CA GLY A 1 -22.54 5.31 4.84
C GLY A 1 -22.17 5.07 3.39
N GLN A 2 -22.68 5.91 2.48
CA GLN A 2 -22.36 5.87 1.05
C GLN A 2 -20.87 6.11 0.72
N GLU A 3 -20.23 7.04 1.42
CA GLU A 3 -18.84 7.44 1.14
C GLU A 3 -17.81 6.31 1.27
N ILE A 4 -18.01 5.38 2.21
CA ILE A 4 -17.16 4.19 2.37
C ILE A 4 -17.40 3.21 1.21
N VAL A 5 -18.66 3.04 0.79
CA VAL A 5 -19.01 2.12 -0.31
C VAL A 5 -18.41 2.61 -1.63
N ASP A 6 -18.48 3.91 -1.91
CA ASP A 6 -17.91 4.48 -3.14
C ASP A 6 -16.38 4.41 -3.17
N GLN A 7 -15.72 4.62 -2.03
CA GLN A 7 -14.28 4.43 -1.90
C GLN A 7 -13.87 2.96 -2.11
N LEU A 8 -14.66 2.01 -1.58
CA LEU A 8 -14.43 0.58 -1.79
C LEU A 8 -14.65 0.18 -3.26
N ASN A 9 -15.66 0.70 -3.94
CA ASN A 9 -15.89 0.41 -5.36
C ASN A 9 -14.69 0.82 -6.23
N ASN A 10 -14.08 1.97 -5.93
CA ASN A 10 -12.89 2.45 -6.65
C ASN A 10 -11.65 1.59 -6.39
N ILE A 11 -11.55 0.94 -5.23
CA ILE A 11 -10.48 -0.02 -4.88
C ILE A 11 -10.58 -1.29 -5.75
N PHE A 12 -11.72 -1.60 -6.36
CA PHE A 12 -11.93 -2.81 -7.19
C PHE A 12 -12.05 -2.53 -8.69
N ASN A 13 -11.96 -1.28 -9.12
CA ASN A 13 -11.95 -0.92 -10.54
C ASN A 13 -10.51 -0.87 -11.08
N ASP A 14 -10.27 -1.55 -12.19
CA ASP A 14 -8.96 -1.63 -12.86
C ASP A 14 -8.64 -0.42 -13.76
N ASP A 15 -9.60 0.48 -13.96
CA ASP A 15 -9.44 1.69 -14.79
C ASP A 15 -8.88 2.85 -13.94
N PHE A 16 -7.55 2.87 -13.77
CA PHE A 16 -6.85 3.98 -13.15
C PHE A 16 -5.68 4.46 -14.01
N ASN A 17 -5.44 5.76 -14.03
CA ASN A 17 -4.33 6.37 -14.76
C ASN A 17 -3.42 7.10 -13.80
N LEU A 18 -2.21 6.57 -13.61
CA LEU A 18 -1.18 7.26 -12.85
C LEU A 18 -0.68 8.49 -13.62
N THR A 19 -0.58 9.61 -12.92
CA THR A 19 0.15 10.80 -13.34
C THR A 19 1.64 10.48 -13.53
N LEU A 20 2.37 11.41 -14.15
CA LEU A 20 3.82 11.25 -14.32
C LEU A 20 4.55 11.20 -12.97
N GLU A 21 4.15 12.03 -12.00
CA GLU A 21 4.74 12.06 -10.66
C GLU A 21 4.51 10.73 -9.92
N GLU A 22 3.29 10.19 -9.99
CA GLU A 22 3.00 8.88 -9.39
C GLU A 22 3.81 7.76 -10.03
N LYS A 23 3.95 7.76 -11.37
CA LYS A 23 4.79 6.77 -12.06
C LYS A 23 6.25 6.85 -11.61
N GLU A 24 6.82 8.04 -11.48
CA GLU A 24 8.19 8.23 -10.97
C GLU A 24 8.35 7.76 -9.52
N LEU A 25 7.34 8.02 -8.68
CA LEU A 25 7.31 7.57 -7.29
C LEU A 25 7.21 6.04 -7.18
N ILE A 26 6.36 5.41 -7.99
CA ILE A 26 6.23 3.95 -8.07
C ILE A 26 7.56 3.34 -8.53
N GLU A 27 8.18 3.88 -9.57
CA GLU A 27 9.48 3.42 -10.08
C GLU A 27 10.60 3.52 -9.03
N LYS A 28 10.66 4.64 -8.30
CA LYS A 28 11.60 4.81 -7.18
C LYS A 28 11.36 3.77 -6.08
N SER A 29 10.09 3.50 -5.77
CA SER A 29 9.68 2.55 -4.73
C SER A 29 9.94 1.09 -5.11
N ARG A 30 9.78 0.75 -6.39
CA ARG A 30 10.16 -0.56 -6.94
C ARG A 30 11.66 -0.78 -6.81
N LYS A 31 12.47 0.22 -7.20
CA LYS A 31 13.94 0.17 -7.08
C LYS A 31 14.43 0.07 -5.63
N SER A 32 13.68 0.57 -4.66
CA SER A 32 13.99 0.43 -3.23
C SER A 32 13.44 -0.86 -2.61
N ASN A 33 12.84 -1.74 -3.41
CA ASN A 33 12.22 -3.00 -2.98
C ASN A 33 11.06 -2.80 -1.98
N LEU A 34 10.44 -1.61 -1.96
CA LEU A 34 9.42 -1.26 -0.97
C LEU A 34 8.22 -2.21 -1.05
N PHE A 35 7.70 -2.45 -2.24
CA PHE A 35 6.50 -3.26 -2.44
C PHE A 35 6.72 -4.70 -2.00
N ASN A 36 7.83 -5.31 -2.42
CA ASN A 36 8.19 -6.66 -2.01
C ASN A 36 8.29 -6.81 -0.49
N VAL A 37 9.06 -5.92 0.18
CA VAL A 37 9.29 -6.01 1.63
C VAL A 37 7.98 -5.85 2.40
N VAL A 38 7.15 -4.87 2.04
CA VAL A 38 5.85 -4.66 2.69
C VAL A 38 4.92 -5.85 2.43
N ALA A 39 4.88 -6.39 1.21
CA ALA A 39 4.07 -7.56 0.87
C ALA A 39 4.44 -8.77 1.73
N GLN A 40 5.72 -9.13 1.79
CA GLN A 40 6.18 -10.27 2.58
C GLN A 40 5.90 -10.08 4.07
N ARG A 41 6.14 -8.87 4.59
CA ARG A 41 5.86 -8.57 6.00
C ARG A 41 4.37 -8.66 6.33
N ILE A 42 3.49 -8.10 5.49
CA ILE A 42 2.02 -8.22 5.69
C ILE A 42 1.59 -9.68 5.69
N LYS A 43 2.07 -10.48 4.73
CA LYS A 43 1.74 -11.90 4.62
C LYS A 43 2.16 -12.70 5.86
N ASN A 44 3.28 -12.33 6.46
CA ASN A 44 3.86 -13.00 7.62
C ASN A 44 3.41 -12.45 8.99
N LEU A 45 2.57 -11.41 9.03
CA LEU A 45 1.98 -10.97 10.30
C LEU A 45 1.08 -12.08 10.85
N ASP A 46 1.04 -12.28 12.18
CA ASP A 46 0.10 -13.23 12.79
C ASP A 46 -1.34 -12.70 12.73
N SER A 47 -1.53 -11.42 12.98
CA SER A 47 -2.82 -10.73 12.88
C SER A 47 -2.66 -9.35 12.25
N ILE A 48 -3.58 -8.97 11.36
CA ILE A 48 -3.70 -7.58 10.91
C ILE A 48 -4.52 -6.81 11.95
N ASN A 49 -3.88 -5.86 12.61
CA ASN A 49 -4.52 -4.85 13.44
C ASN A 49 -3.65 -3.58 13.40
N GLN A 50 -4.17 -2.48 13.94
CA GLN A 50 -3.50 -1.19 13.84
C GLN A 50 -2.08 -1.19 14.45
N ASP A 51 -1.87 -1.87 15.56
CA ASP A 51 -0.58 -1.90 16.25
C ASP A 51 0.45 -2.75 15.50
N SER A 52 0.04 -3.92 14.99
CA SER A 52 0.92 -4.80 14.22
C SER A 52 1.35 -4.15 12.90
N ILE A 53 0.43 -3.47 12.19
CA ILE A 53 0.77 -2.73 10.97
C ILE A 53 1.69 -1.56 11.28
N LYS A 54 1.42 -0.76 12.33
CA LYS A 54 2.27 0.38 12.71
C LYS A 54 3.70 -0.06 13.03
N LEU A 55 3.86 -1.15 13.78
CA LEU A 55 5.19 -1.68 14.10
C LEU A 55 5.93 -2.13 12.84
N MET A 56 5.25 -2.91 11.99
CA MET A 56 5.80 -3.40 10.73
C MET A 56 6.23 -2.25 9.80
N PHE A 57 5.41 -1.20 9.69
CA PHE A 57 5.74 0.00 8.92
C PHE A 57 6.94 0.74 9.49
N LYS A 58 6.99 0.93 10.81
CA LYS A 58 8.13 1.58 11.47
C LYS A 58 9.44 0.85 11.19
N ASP A 59 9.43 -0.47 11.22
CA ASP A 59 10.62 -1.27 10.95
C ASP A 59 11.02 -1.23 9.48
N THR A 60 10.05 -1.28 8.57
CA THR A 60 10.29 -1.18 7.12
C THR A 60 10.83 0.20 6.73
N GLN A 61 10.30 1.28 7.32
CA GLN A 61 10.80 2.64 7.12
C GLN A 61 12.26 2.80 7.53
N LYS A 62 12.68 2.15 8.63
CA LYS A 62 14.08 2.15 9.07
C LYS A 62 14.97 1.34 8.12
N GLU A 63 14.55 0.13 7.76
CA GLU A 63 15.29 -0.77 6.88
C GLU A 63 15.56 -0.12 5.52
N LEU A 64 14.52 0.44 4.89
CA LEU A 64 14.63 1.02 3.55
C LEU A 64 15.04 2.50 3.57
N SER A 65 15.17 3.10 4.76
CA SER A 65 15.43 4.54 4.93
C SER A 65 14.43 5.44 4.19
N LEU A 66 13.18 4.99 4.08
CA LEU A 66 12.07 5.72 3.45
C LEU A 66 11.15 6.31 4.53
N LYS A 67 10.65 7.53 4.29
CA LYS A 67 9.83 8.28 5.27
C LYS A 67 8.75 9.09 4.57
N GLY A 68 7.70 9.42 5.32
CA GLY A 68 6.64 10.32 4.85
C GLY A 68 6.04 9.85 3.52
N LYS A 69 5.93 10.78 2.55
CA LYS A 69 5.32 10.48 1.25
C LYS A 69 6.04 9.37 0.48
N ASP A 70 7.38 9.29 0.57
CA ASP A 70 8.18 8.28 -0.12
C ASP A 70 7.93 6.84 0.38
N PHE A 71 7.28 6.69 1.54
CA PHE A 71 6.90 5.39 2.09
C PHE A 71 5.39 5.15 1.99
N PHE A 72 4.58 6.08 2.49
CA PHE A 72 3.14 5.84 2.64
C PHE A 72 2.37 5.97 1.33
N MET A 73 2.73 6.95 0.49
CA MET A 73 2.03 7.22 -0.76
C MET A 73 2.14 6.08 -1.78
N PRO A 74 3.33 5.51 -2.08
CA PRO A 74 3.42 4.39 -3.01
C PRO A 74 2.66 3.15 -2.51
N ILE A 75 2.71 2.84 -1.21
CA ILE A 75 1.92 1.74 -0.63
C ILE A 75 0.42 2.00 -0.81
N ARG A 76 -0.05 3.22 -0.54
CA ARG A 76 -1.46 3.58 -0.74
C ARG A 76 -1.88 3.40 -2.19
N ILE A 77 -1.14 3.98 -3.13
CA ILE A 77 -1.41 3.86 -4.57
C ILE A 77 -1.45 2.38 -4.96
N ALA A 78 -0.49 1.59 -4.51
CA ALA A 78 -0.46 0.16 -4.82
C ALA A 78 -1.68 -0.59 -4.25
N LEU A 79 -2.20 -0.18 -3.10
CA LEU A 79 -3.36 -0.82 -2.48
C LEU A 79 -4.70 -0.31 -2.98
N THR A 80 -4.81 0.93 -3.46
CA THR A 80 -6.12 1.57 -3.74
C THR A 80 -6.22 2.29 -5.07
N HIS A 81 -5.13 2.44 -5.81
CA HIS A 81 -5.05 3.29 -7.01
C HIS A 81 -5.43 4.76 -6.74
N GLN A 82 -5.22 5.23 -5.52
CA GLN A 82 -5.57 6.59 -5.08
C GLN A 82 -4.46 7.19 -4.22
N GLU A 83 -4.23 8.50 -4.36
CA GLU A 83 -3.28 9.23 -3.51
C GLU A 83 -3.87 9.61 -2.13
N HIS A 84 -5.19 9.65 -2.03
CA HIS A 84 -5.94 10.08 -0.86
C HIS A 84 -7.01 9.06 -0.48
N GLY A 85 -7.72 9.31 0.62
CA GLY A 85 -8.78 8.44 1.13
C GLY A 85 -8.64 8.19 2.62
N ILE A 86 -9.36 7.19 3.11
CA ILE A 86 -9.30 6.78 4.53
C ILE A 86 -7.89 6.31 4.92
N GLU A 87 -7.64 6.22 6.22
CA GLU A 87 -6.36 5.79 6.78
C GLU A 87 -5.83 4.48 6.17
N LEU A 88 -4.54 4.44 5.86
CA LEU A 88 -3.88 3.29 5.23
C LEU A 88 -3.99 2.02 6.08
N TYR A 89 -3.97 2.17 7.40
CA TYR A 89 -4.17 1.05 8.33
C TYR A 89 -5.56 0.42 8.16
N ASN A 90 -6.58 1.24 7.96
CA ASN A 90 -7.95 0.77 7.74
C ASN A 90 -8.08 0.09 6.38
N ILE A 91 -7.40 0.62 5.35
CA ILE A 91 -7.35 -0.02 4.03
C ILE A 91 -6.77 -1.43 4.16
N ILE A 92 -5.66 -1.59 4.87
CA ILE A 92 -5.00 -2.89 5.05
C ILE A 92 -5.88 -3.84 5.86
N ASP A 93 -6.57 -3.34 6.88
CA ASP A 93 -7.53 -4.12 7.68
C ASP A 93 -8.72 -4.61 6.84
N ILE A 94 -9.27 -3.73 6.00
CA ILE A 94 -10.41 -4.06 5.11
C ILE A 94 -10.02 -5.03 4.01
N LEU A 95 -8.86 -4.85 3.37
CA LEU A 95 -8.38 -5.72 2.28
C LEU A 95 -7.94 -7.09 2.79
N GLY A 96 -7.34 -7.14 3.99
CA GLY A 96 -6.75 -8.35 4.52
C GLY A 96 -5.39 -8.69 3.88
N LYS A 97 -4.72 -9.72 4.45
CA LYS A 97 -3.32 -10.05 4.12
C LYS A 97 -3.13 -10.44 2.66
N ASP A 98 -3.97 -11.33 2.17
CA ASP A 98 -3.80 -11.94 0.84
C ASP A 98 -4.00 -10.93 -0.28
N GLU A 99 -5.01 -10.06 -0.15
CA GLU A 99 -5.29 -9.03 -1.15
C GLU A 99 -4.22 -7.93 -1.13
N CYS A 100 -3.79 -7.48 0.06
CA CYS A 100 -2.65 -6.57 0.17
C CYS A 100 -1.39 -7.15 -0.48
N TYR A 101 -1.07 -8.42 -0.20
CA TYR A 101 0.07 -9.11 -0.79
C TYR A 101 -0.01 -9.11 -2.32
N LYS A 102 -1.15 -9.56 -2.87
CA LYS A 102 -1.37 -9.65 -4.32
C LYS A 102 -1.17 -8.29 -5.00
N ARG A 103 -1.78 -7.23 -4.49
CA ARG A 103 -1.68 -5.87 -5.05
C ARG A 103 -0.26 -5.32 -5.00
N LEU A 104 0.42 -5.45 -3.87
CA LEU A 104 1.80 -4.98 -3.73
C LEU A 104 2.75 -5.73 -4.68
N ILE A 105 2.61 -7.05 -4.83
CA ILE A 105 3.41 -7.83 -5.77
C ILE A 105 3.14 -7.44 -7.24
N ALA A 106 1.91 -7.05 -7.58
CA ALA A 106 1.62 -6.55 -8.93
C ALA A 106 2.44 -5.28 -9.24
N TYR A 107 2.57 -4.36 -8.28
CA TYR A 107 3.38 -3.15 -8.41
C TYR A 107 4.90 -3.37 -8.34
N ASP A 108 5.33 -4.47 -7.72
CA ASP A 108 6.73 -4.89 -7.72
C ASP A 108 7.19 -5.36 -9.12
N ASN A 109 6.25 -5.90 -9.91
CA ASN A 109 6.48 -6.42 -11.27
C ASN A 109 6.00 -5.48 -12.39
N TYR A 110 5.30 -4.40 -12.04
CA TYR A 110 4.91 -3.31 -12.94
C TYR A 110 6.15 -2.65 -13.50
#